data_AF-A0A3D5N9V2-F1
#
_entry.id   AF-A0A3D5N9V2-F1
#
_cell.length_a   1.000
_cell.length_b   1.000
_cell.length_c   1.000
_cell.angle_alpha   90.00
_cell.angle_beta   90.00
_cell.angle_gamma   90.00
#
_symmetry.space_group_name_H-M   'P 1'
#
loop_
_entity.id
_entity.type
_entity.pdbx_description
1 polymer ?
#
loop_
_entity_poly.entity_id
_entity_poly.type
_entity_poly.pdbx_seq_one_letter_code
_entity_poly.pdbx_strand_id
1 'polypeptide(L)'
;KDKLKNHARSLVGEDIDLMGLSFDPAIDSCALGWTIFRNTVHYVAEALDGPLREMHNPIVTAQMEDILLTQCLSLLPNSYQDTMNGRDATMVVPFYIKRARDYIHAHADKKIGLADIAAVAGCGYRGIQRGFVDAYGKPPMAYLRIVRLRRVRAILLAELDGHAISDVAKQWGFTHMSRFAQDYYREFGELPSDTVRKNA
;
A
#
# COMPACT_ATOMS: atom_id res chain seq x y z
N LYS A 1 -16.75 -13.08 -5.75
CA LYS A 1 -15.92 -12.03 -6.39
C LYS A 1 -16.58 -11.47 -7.64
N ASP A 2 -17.14 -12.32 -8.52
CA ASP A 2 -17.72 -11.85 -9.78
C ASP A 2 -18.98 -11.00 -9.60
N LYS A 3 -19.87 -11.36 -8.66
CA LYS A 3 -21.04 -10.53 -8.31
C LYS A 3 -20.65 -9.11 -7.88
N LEU A 4 -19.67 -8.99 -7.00
CA LEU A 4 -19.17 -7.70 -6.52
C LEU A 4 -18.54 -6.85 -7.63
N LYS A 5 -17.84 -7.49 -8.58
CA LYS A 5 -17.32 -6.80 -9.77
C LYS A 5 -18.45 -6.31 -10.68
N ASN A 6 -19.45 -7.15 -10.94
CA ASN A 6 -20.60 -6.77 -11.75
C ASN A 6 -21.39 -5.63 -11.10
N HIS A 7 -21.54 -5.67 -9.77
CA HIS A 7 -22.17 -4.58 -9.00
C HIS A 7 -21.39 -3.27 -9.09
N ALA A 8 -20.06 -3.33 -8.98
CA ALA A 8 -19.21 -2.15 -9.16
C ALA A 8 -19.33 -1.54 -10.57
N ARG A 9 -19.41 -2.35 -11.63
CA ARG A 9 -19.67 -1.84 -13.00
C ARG A 9 -21.01 -1.13 -13.10
N SER A 10 -22.04 -1.67 -12.46
CA SER A 10 -23.36 -1.05 -12.43
C SER A 10 -23.38 0.30 -11.70
N LEU A 11 -22.49 0.51 -10.73
CA LEU A 11 -22.43 1.74 -9.92
C LEU A 11 -21.54 2.83 -10.54
N VAL A 12 -20.48 2.45 -11.27
CA VAL A 12 -19.41 3.40 -11.68
C VAL A 12 -19.18 3.43 -13.19
N GLY A 13 -19.86 2.57 -13.98
CA GLY A 13 -19.74 2.48 -15.43
C GLY A 13 -18.85 1.32 -15.91
N GLU A 14 -19.02 0.89 -17.16
CA GLU A 14 -18.34 -0.29 -17.72
C GLU A 14 -16.85 -0.10 -18.01
N ASP A 15 -16.38 1.15 -18.12
CA ASP A 15 -15.00 1.49 -18.50
C ASP A 15 -13.96 1.27 -17.39
N ILE A 16 -14.38 0.87 -16.19
CA ILE A 16 -13.48 0.68 -15.05
C ILE A 16 -12.96 -0.76 -15.04
N ASP A 17 -11.63 -0.90 -15.19
CA ASP A 17 -10.97 -2.19 -15.07
C ASP A 17 -11.00 -2.70 -13.63
N LEU A 18 -11.86 -3.70 -13.39
CA LEU A 18 -12.07 -4.36 -12.10
C LEU A 18 -11.19 -5.62 -11.88
N MET A 19 -10.17 -5.85 -12.71
CA MET A 19 -9.28 -7.02 -12.60
C MET A 19 -8.58 -7.11 -11.24
N GLY A 20 -8.37 -5.99 -10.53
CA GLY A 20 -7.58 -5.89 -9.30
C GLY A 20 -8.32 -5.77 -7.96
N LEU A 21 -9.65 -5.96 -7.91
CA LEU A 21 -10.44 -5.78 -6.68
C LEU A 21 -9.92 -6.58 -5.49
N SER A 22 -9.38 -5.84 -4.52
CA SER A 22 -8.88 -6.33 -3.25
C SER A 22 -9.35 -5.43 -2.11
N PHE A 23 -9.69 -6.08 -1.01
CA PHE A 23 -10.07 -5.45 0.26
C PHE A 23 -8.89 -5.53 1.21
N ASP A 24 -8.70 -4.51 2.05
CA ASP A 24 -7.70 -4.60 3.11
C ASP A 24 -8.15 -5.63 4.16
N PRO A 25 -7.33 -6.66 4.47
CA PRO A 25 -7.64 -7.60 5.55
C PRO A 25 -7.63 -6.95 6.93
N ALA A 26 -6.95 -5.82 7.11
CA ALA A 26 -6.93 -5.07 8.36
C ALA A 26 -8.00 -3.98 8.32
N ILE A 27 -9.25 -4.37 8.58
CA ILE A 27 -10.33 -3.41 8.77
C ILE A 27 -10.21 -2.84 10.19
N ASP A 28 -10.01 -1.53 10.31
CA ASP A 28 -10.08 -0.85 11.60
C ASP A 28 -11.49 -1.01 12.18
N SER A 29 -11.60 -1.74 13.29
CA SER A 29 -12.87 -2.01 13.96
C SER A 29 -13.54 -0.75 14.53
N CYS A 30 -12.81 0.34 14.65
CA CYS A 30 -13.30 1.64 15.12
C CYS A 30 -13.68 2.57 13.96
N ALA A 31 -13.40 2.21 12.70
CA ALA A 31 -13.77 3.05 11.56
C ALA A 31 -15.30 3.14 11.42
N LEU A 32 -15.80 4.36 11.16
CA LEU A 32 -17.23 4.61 10.96
C LEU A 32 -17.81 3.72 9.84
N GLY A 33 -17.08 3.55 8.73
CA GLY A 33 -17.48 2.70 7.62
C GLY A 33 -17.62 1.22 8.00
N TRP A 34 -16.74 0.70 8.87
CA TRP A 34 -16.85 -0.65 9.40
C TRP A 34 -18.06 -0.79 10.33
N THR A 35 -18.29 0.19 11.21
CA THR A 35 -19.42 0.17 12.14
C THR A 35 -20.75 0.12 11.39
N ILE A 36 -20.91 0.95 10.35
CA ILE A 36 -22.11 0.97 9.50
C ILE A 36 -22.28 -0.36 8.76
N PHE A 37 -21.20 -0.87 8.15
CA PHE A 37 -21.23 -2.13 7.42
C PHE A 37 -21.60 -3.31 8.34
N ARG A 38 -20.95 -3.42 9.50
CA ARG A 38 -21.22 -4.46 10.50
C ARG A 38 -22.67 -4.44 10.96
N ASN A 39 -23.21 -3.26 11.26
CA ASN A 39 -24.60 -3.13 11.71
C ASN A 39 -25.58 -3.55 10.62
N THR A 40 -25.28 -3.21 9.36
CA THR A 40 -26.11 -3.62 8.21
C THR A 40 -26.06 -5.13 8.00
N VAL A 41 -24.87 -5.76 8.11
CA VAL A 41 -24.72 -7.22 8.07
C VAL A 41 -25.53 -7.89 9.17
N HIS A 42 -25.49 -7.36 10.41
CA HIS A 42 -26.29 -7.91 11.52
C HIS A 42 -27.80 -7.80 11.23
N TYR A 43 -28.26 -6.64 10.75
CA TYR A 43 -29.66 -6.44 10.38
C TYR A 43 -30.11 -7.43 9.29
N VAL A 44 -29.32 -7.60 8.23
CA VAL A 44 -29.64 -8.53 7.14
C VAL A 44 -29.64 -9.97 7.64
N ALA A 45 -28.66 -10.37 8.46
CA ALA A 45 -28.60 -11.70 9.05
C ALA A 45 -29.82 -12.00 9.92
N GLU A 46 -30.17 -11.10 10.86
CA GLU A 46 -31.35 -11.25 11.71
C GLU A 46 -32.65 -11.32 10.90
N ALA A 47 -32.77 -10.50 9.85
CA ALA A 47 -33.96 -10.50 9.01
C ALA A 47 -34.09 -11.81 8.19
N LEU A 48 -32.97 -12.35 7.70
CA LEU A 48 -32.91 -13.62 6.95
C LEU A 48 -33.01 -14.87 7.84
N ASP A 49 -32.71 -14.76 9.13
CA ASP A 49 -32.97 -15.81 10.12
C ASP A 49 -34.38 -15.72 10.72
N GLY A 50 -35.10 -14.62 10.44
CA GLY A 50 -36.43 -14.30 10.95
C GLY A 50 -37.54 -14.31 9.87
N PRO A 51 -38.55 -13.43 9.98
CA PRO A 51 -39.78 -13.48 9.15
C PRO A 51 -39.57 -13.41 7.64
N LEU A 52 -38.46 -12.81 7.16
CA LEU A 52 -38.19 -12.74 5.72
C LEU A 52 -37.77 -14.10 5.15
N ARG A 53 -37.23 -15.00 5.99
CA ARG A 53 -36.95 -16.38 5.59
C ARG A 53 -38.21 -17.09 5.13
N GLU A 54 -39.30 -16.89 5.87
CA GLU A 54 -40.58 -17.54 5.60
C GLU A 54 -41.26 -16.96 4.37
N MET A 55 -41.10 -15.65 4.15
CA MET A 55 -41.71 -14.91 3.04
C MET A 55 -41.13 -15.27 1.65
N HIS A 56 -39.89 -15.79 1.58
CA HIS A 56 -39.21 -16.18 0.34
C HIS A 56 -39.32 -15.15 -0.80
N ASN A 57 -39.16 -13.86 -0.51
CA ASN A 57 -39.31 -12.81 -1.51
C ASN A 57 -37.96 -12.50 -2.19
N PRO A 58 -37.74 -12.93 -3.45
CA PRO A 58 -36.44 -12.79 -4.12
C PRO A 58 -36.06 -11.33 -4.40
N ILE A 59 -37.04 -10.43 -4.51
CA ILE A 59 -36.79 -9.00 -4.75
C ILE A 59 -36.15 -8.37 -3.51
N VAL A 60 -36.71 -8.67 -2.33
CA VAL A 60 -36.19 -8.16 -1.06
C VAL A 60 -34.80 -8.72 -0.79
N THR A 61 -34.58 -10.01 -1.04
CA THR A 61 -33.25 -10.63 -0.89
C THR A 61 -32.22 -10.02 -1.84
N ALA A 62 -32.59 -9.73 -3.10
CA ALA A 62 -31.71 -9.06 -4.05
C ALA A 62 -31.34 -7.64 -3.58
N GLN A 63 -32.30 -6.87 -3.06
CA GLN A 63 -32.04 -5.54 -2.52
C GLN A 63 -31.10 -5.58 -1.28
N MET A 64 -31.23 -6.60 -0.43
CA MET A 64 -30.32 -6.81 0.70
C MET A 64 -28.91 -7.21 0.24
N GLU A 65 -28.79 -7.96 -0.86
CA GLU A 65 -27.50 -8.24 -1.47
C GLU A 65 -26.87 -6.93 -2.02
N ASP A 66 -27.65 -6.13 -2.76
CA ASP A 66 -27.18 -4.87 -3.36
C ASP A 66 -26.70 -3.85 -2.33
N ILE A 67 -27.41 -3.70 -1.21
CA ILE A 67 -26.97 -2.78 -0.15
C ILE A 67 -25.64 -3.22 0.46
N LEU A 68 -25.43 -4.51 0.69
CA LEU A 68 -24.18 -5.05 1.23
C LEU A 68 -23.03 -4.88 0.24
N LEU A 69 -23.26 -5.16 -1.05
CA LEU A 69 -22.26 -4.99 -2.11
C LEU A 69 -21.88 -3.50 -2.27
N THR A 70 -22.87 -2.61 -2.23
CA THR A 70 -22.65 -1.15 -2.29
C THR A 70 -21.84 -0.68 -1.09
N GLN A 71 -22.22 -1.06 0.13
CA GLN A 71 -21.48 -0.66 1.33
C GLN A 71 -20.06 -1.24 1.37
N CYS A 72 -19.84 -2.47 0.87
CA CYS A 72 -18.50 -3.02 0.71
C CYS A 72 -17.63 -2.08 -0.14
N LEU A 73 -18.14 -1.65 -1.29
CA LEU A 73 -17.38 -0.83 -2.25
C LEU A 73 -17.22 0.62 -1.78
N SER A 74 -18.21 1.19 -1.10
CA SER A 74 -18.21 2.60 -0.72
C SER A 74 -17.61 2.86 0.66
N LEU A 75 -17.82 1.96 1.63
CA LEU A 75 -17.48 2.21 3.04
C LEU A 75 -16.24 1.46 3.52
N LEU A 76 -15.91 0.31 2.91
CA LEU A 76 -14.73 -0.46 3.31
C LEU A 76 -13.50 -0.05 2.49
N PRO A 77 -12.31 0.03 3.12
CA PRO A 77 -11.06 0.29 2.41
C PRO A 77 -10.81 -0.74 1.30
N ASN A 78 -10.78 -0.26 0.06
CA ASN A 78 -10.56 -1.10 -1.11
C ASN A 78 -9.78 -0.34 -2.19
N SER A 79 -9.24 -1.09 -3.14
CA SER A 79 -8.40 -0.56 -4.23
C SER A 79 -9.11 0.42 -5.18
N TYR A 80 -10.43 0.65 -5.05
CA TYR A 80 -11.26 1.48 -5.93
C TYR A 80 -11.83 2.75 -5.29
N GLN A 81 -11.66 2.95 -3.97
CA GLN A 81 -12.16 4.16 -3.30
C GLN A 81 -11.58 5.46 -3.89
N ASP A 82 -10.32 5.45 -4.35
CA ASP A 82 -9.71 6.62 -4.99
C ASP A 82 -10.29 6.89 -6.39
N THR A 83 -10.69 5.85 -7.15
CA THR A 83 -11.31 5.96 -8.49
C THR A 83 -12.76 6.45 -8.41
N MET A 84 -13.55 5.96 -7.44
CA MET A 84 -14.94 6.40 -7.25
C MET A 84 -15.05 7.86 -6.80
N ASN A 85 -14.00 8.42 -6.19
CA ASN A 85 -13.95 9.82 -5.74
C ASN A 85 -13.49 10.81 -6.83
N GLY A 86 -13.48 10.41 -8.10
CA GLY A 86 -13.20 11.30 -9.24
C GLY A 86 -11.74 11.75 -9.35
N ARG A 87 -10.79 11.02 -8.75
CA ARG A 87 -9.36 11.28 -8.94
C ARG A 87 -8.86 10.57 -10.20
N ASP A 88 -8.14 11.28 -11.06
CA ASP A 88 -7.58 10.76 -12.30
C ASP A 88 -6.86 9.42 -12.07
N ALA A 89 -7.28 8.40 -12.82
CA ALA A 89 -6.86 7.01 -12.67
C ALA A 89 -5.42 6.73 -13.16
N THR A 90 -4.56 7.74 -13.28
CA THR A 90 -3.22 7.55 -13.86
C THR A 90 -2.19 6.98 -12.89
N MET A 91 -2.42 6.94 -11.58
CA MET A 91 -1.63 6.06 -10.69
C MET A 91 -2.27 5.93 -9.29
N VAL A 92 -3.41 5.24 -9.18
CA VAL A 92 -3.92 4.89 -7.85
C VAL A 92 -2.99 3.84 -7.25
N VAL A 93 -2.02 4.28 -6.45
CA VAL A 93 -1.13 3.38 -5.71
C VAL A 93 -1.97 2.65 -4.66
N PRO A 94 -2.06 1.30 -4.71
CA PRO A 94 -2.89 0.55 -3.78
C PRO A 94 -2.50 0.81 -2.31
N PHE A 95 -3.47 0.78 -1.40
CA PHE A 95 -3.22 1.07 0.02
C PHE A 95 -2.17 0.13 0.63
N TYR A 96 -2.17 -1.16 0.28
CA TYR A 96 -1.14 -2.11 0.75
C TYR A 96 0.28 -1.72 0.30
N ILE A 97 0.42 -1.05 -0.86
CA ILE A 97 1.69 -0.49 -1.34
C ILE A 97 2.05 0.78 -0.57
N LYS A 98 1.08 1.67 -0.31
CA LYS A 98 1.27 2.85 0.56
C LYS A 98 1.74 2.43 1.97
N ARG A 99 1.07 1.45 2.58
CA ARG A 99 1.41 0.88 3.89
C ARG A 99 2.82 0.30 3.93
N ALA A 100 3.19 -0.47 2.91
CA ALA A 100 4.54 -1.01 2.76
C ALA A 100 5.61 0.07 2.55
N ARG A 101 5.31 1.11 1.76
CA ARG A 101 6.17 2.28 1.56
C ARG A 101 6.41 2.98 2.90
N ASP A 102 5.35 3.26 3.65
CA ASP A 102 5.44 3.98 4.93
C ASP A 102 6.26 3.17 5.94
N TYR A 103 6.05 1.85 5.99
CA TYR A 103 6.89 0.94 6.77
C TYR A 103 8.36 1.03 6.38
N ILE A 104 8.68 1.01 5.08
CA ILE A 104 10.06 1.17 4.58
C ILE A 104 10.67 2.48 5.08
N HIS A 105 9.97 3.62 4.94
CA HIS A 105 10.52 4.92 5.36
C HIS A 105 10.73 5.01 6.87
N ALA A 106 9.83 4.46 7.66
CA ALA A 106 9.89 4.47 9.12
C ALA A 106 10.96 3.53 9.70
N HIS A 107 11.38 2.50 8.95
CA HIS A 107 12.29 1.45 9.43
C HIS A 107 13.51 1.25 8.54
N ALA A 108 13.84 2.24 7.69
CA ALA A 108 14.91 2.09 6.70
C ALA A 108 16.29 1.91 7.35
N ASP A 109 16.48 2.41 8.57
CA ASP A 109 17.66 2.25 9.42
C ASP A 109 17.81 0.83 9.99
N LYS A 110 16.73 0.05 10.04
CA LYS A 110 16.72 -1.31 10.61
C LYS A 110 16.97 -2.37 9.55
N LYS A 111 17.33 -3.58 9.99
CA LYS A 111 17.49 -4.76 9.13
C LYS A 111 16.13 -5.35 8.74
N ILE A 112 15.40 -4.66 7.87
CA ILE A 112 14.14 -5.16 7.28
C ILE A 112 14.39 -5.86 5.94
N GLY A 113 13.63 -6.92 5.68
CA GLY A 113 13.66 -7.72 4.45
C GLY A 113 12.31 -7.78 3.75
N LEU A 114 12.27 -8.49 2.62
CA LEU A 114 11.06 -8.65 1.81
C LEU A 114 9.93 -9.33 2.58
N ALA A 115 10.27 -10.24 3.49
CA ALA A 115 9.31 -10.92 4.36
C ALA A 115 8.56 -9.93 5.27
N ASP A 116 9.29 -9.03 5.92
CA ASP A 116 8.71 -8.02 6.81
C ASP A 116 7.81 -7.05 6.03
N ILE A 117 8.28 -6.60 4.86
CA ILE A 117 7.53 -5.69 4.00
C ILE A 117 6.23 -6.34 3.51
N ALA A 118 6.28 -7.61 3.10
CA ALA A 118 5.11 -8.35 2.65
C ALA A 118 4.12 -8.64 3.78
N ALA A 119 4.63 -8.98 4.98
CA ALA A 119 3.82 -9.21 6.16
C ALA A 119 3.04 -7.95 6.56
N VAL A 120 3.72 -6.79 6.62
CA VAL A 120 3.06 -5.50 6.90
C VAL A 120 2.13 -5.11 5.76
N ALA A 121 2.45 -5.42 4.51
CA ALA A 121 1.55 -5.17 3.38
C ALA A 121 0.30 -6.08 3.40
N GLY A 122 0.32 -7.22 4.09
CA GLY A 122 -0.78 -8.19 4.09
C GLY A 122 -0.95 -8.89 2.74
N CYS A 123 0.14 -9.06 1.97
CA CYS A 123 0.11 -9.71 0.66
C CYS A 123 1.33 -10.62 0.43
N GLY A 124 1.26 -11.49 -0.59
CA GLY A 124 2.35 -12.39 -0.93
C GLY A 124 3.52 -11.68 -1.65
N TYR A 125 4.70 -12.31 -1.67
CA TYR A 125 5.93 -11.76 -2.26
C TYR A 125 5.77 -11.28 -3.70
N ARG A 126 5.09 -12.06 -4.55
CA ARG A 126 4.84 -11.67 -5.94
C ARG A 126 3.95 -10.43 -6.05
N GLY A 127 2.95 -10.30 -5.18
CA GLY A 127 2.05 -9.15 -5.14
C GLY A 127 2.77 -7.87 -4.74
N ILE A 128 3.58 -7.93 -3.67
CA ILE A 128 4.34 -6.76 -3.21
C ILE A 128 5.41 -6.34 -4.21
N GLN A 129 6.10 -7.29 -4.85
CA GLN A 129 7.10 -6.98 -5.87
C GLN A 129 6.50 -6.28 -7.07
N ARG A 130 5.40 -6.84 -7.61
CA ARG A 130 4.71 -6.26 -8.76
C ARG A 130 4.13 -4.89 -8.42
N GLY A 131 3.40 -4.75 -7.32
CA GLY A 131 2.79 -3.47 -6.98
C GLY A 131 3.80 -2.36 -6.69
N PHE A 132 5.01 -2.66 -6.21
CA PHE A 132 6.09 -1.68 -6.10
C PHE A 132 6.68 -1.27 -7.45
N VAL A 133 6.81 -2.22 -8.39
CA VAL A 133 7.24 -1.91 -9.77
C VAL A 133 6.20 -1.04 -10.47
N ASP A 134 4.91 -1.39 -10.34
CA ASP A 134 3.82 -0.64 -10.96
C ASP A 134 3.72 0.79 -10.35
N ALA A 135 3.89 0.93 -9.03
CA ALA A 135 3.76 2.22 -8.34
C ALA A 135 5.01 3.11 -8.38
N TYR A 136 6.22 2.52 -8.33
CA TYR A 136 7.48 3.25 -8.13
C TYR A 136 8.57 2.86 -9.13
N GLY A 137 8.26 2.04 -10.13
CA GLY A 137 9.18 1.57 -11.16
C GLY A 137 10.26 0.63 -10.66
N LYS A 138 10.22 0.21 -9.38
CA LYS A 138 11.31 -0.55 -8.74
C LYS A 138 10.78 -1.56 -7.73
N PRO A 139 11.37 -2.77 -7.62
CA PRO A 139 11.03 -3.73 -6.58
C PRO A 139 11.26 -3.17 -5.16
N PRO A 140 10.56 -3.68 -4.13
CA PRO A 140 10.58 -3.12 -2.77
C PRO A 140 11.98 -3.06 -2.14
N MET A 141 12.82 -4.08 -2.36
CA MET A 141 14.19 -4.08 -1.84
C MET A 141 15.10 -3.07 -2.55
N ALA A 142 14.85 -2.79 -3.83
CA ALA A 142 15.56 -1.74 -4.55
C ALA A 142 15.09 -0.35 -4.10
N TYR A 143 13.78 -0.19 -3.87
CA TYR A 143 13.20 1.03 -3.31
C TYR A 143 13.78 1.34 -1.91
N LEU A 144 13.81 0.35 -1.01
CA LEU A 144 14.44 0.48 0.32
C LEU A 144 15.91 0.94 0.20
N ARG A 145 16.67 0.38 -0.74
CA ARG A 145 18.07 0.80 -0.96
C ARG A 145 18.17 2.28 -1.33
N ILE A 146 17.28 2.77 -2.19
CA ILE A 146 17.25 4.18 -2.58
C ILE A 146 16.87 5.07 -1.40
N VAL A 147 15.89 4.67 -0.59
CA VAL A 147 15.54 5.40 0.64
C VAL A 147 16.77 5.53 1.56
N ARG A 148 17.51 4.44 1.76
CA ARG A 148 18.75 4.45 2.54
C ARG A 148 19.83 5.35 1.93
N LEU A 149 20.05 5.28 0.61
CA LEU A 149 20.99 6.17 -0.08
C LEU A 149 20.64 7.65 0.12
N ARG A 150 19.35 8.01 0.02
CA ARG A 150 18.87 9.38 0.23
C ARG A 150 19.06 9.85 1.67
N ARG A 151 18.86 8.96 2.66
CA ARG A 151 19.12 9.26 4.07
C ARG A 151 20.60 9.47 4.36
N VAL A 152 21.47 8.62 3.82
CA VAL A 152 22.92 8.81 3.89
C VAL A 152 23.30 10.15 3.26
N ARG A 153 22.83 10.44 2.05
CA ARG A 153 23.11 11.73 1.38
C ARG A 153 22.66 12.93 2.21
N ALA A 154 21.48 12.87 2.82
CA ALA A 154 20.99 13.95 3.69
C ALA A 154 21.92 14.19 4.90
N ILE A 155 22.49 13.13 5.48
CA ILE A 155 23.49 13.25 6.55
C ILE A 155 24.79 13.86 6.03
N LEU A 156 25.28 13.39 4.87
CA LEU A 156 26.50 13.92 4.25
C LEU A 156 26.36 15.41 3.86
N LEU A 157 25.14 15.87 3.55
CA LEU A 157 24.79 17.26 3.24
C LEU A 157 24.41 18.11 4.46
N ALA A 158 24.38 17.55 5.67
CA ALA A 158 24.20 18.34 6.88
C ALA A 158 25.57 18.65 7.46
N GLU A 159 26.13 17.71 8.23
CA GLU A 159 27.50 17.72 8.73
C GLU A 159 27.85 16.28 9.16
N LEU A 160 29.11 15.87 9.00
CA LEU A 160 29.55 14.53 9.40
C LEU A 160 29.92 14.44 10.89
N ASP A 161 30.03 15.56 11.61
CA ASP A 161 30.50 15.62 13.01
C ASP A 161 31.76 14.77 13.26
N GLY A 162 32.68 14.73 12.28
CA GLY A 162 33.90 13.91 12.33
C GLY A 162 33.71 12.41 12.06
N HIS A 163 32.49 11.93 11.77
CA HIS A 163 32.25 10.54 11.38
C HIS A 163 32.75 10.24 9.97
N ALA A 164 33.29 9.04 9.77
CA ALA A 164 33.65 8.58 8.44
C ALA A 164 32.38 8.25 7.62
N ILE A 165 32.42 8.54 6.31
CA ILE A 165 31.36 8.17 5.35
C ILE A 165 31.01 6.67 5.48
N SER A 166 32.01 5.82 5.73
CA SER A 166 31.81 4.39 5.89
C SER A 166 30.95 4.02 7.08
N ASP A 167 31.00 4.79 8.17
CA ASP A 167 30.26 4.47 9.39
C ASP A 167 28.81 4.88 9.25
N VAL A 168 28.55 6.04 8.65
CA VAL A 168 27.19 6.44 8.23
C VAL A 168 26.61 5.40 7.27
N ALA A 169 27.34 4.98 6.24
CA ALA A 169 26.86 3.97 5.30
C ALA A 169 26.53 2.63 6.00
N LYS A 170 27.37 2.17 6.93
CA LYS A 170 27.12 0.95 7.72
C LYS A 170 25.87 1.07 8.58
N GLN A 171 25.64 2.21 9.23
CA GLN A 171 24.46 2.46 10.05
C GLN A 171 23.16 2.33 9.24
N TRP A 172 23.18 2.72 7.97
CA TRP A 172 22.06 2.56 7.05
C TRP A 172 22.05 1.21 6.31
N GLY A 173 22.83 0.23 6.77
CA GLY A 173 22.80 -1.14 6.29
C GLY A 173 23.61 -1.41 5.02
N PHE A 174 24.55 -0.53 4.64
CA PHE A 174 25.52 -0.79 3.58
C PHE A 174 26.78 -1.45 4.15
N THR A 175 26.98 -2.73 3.85
CA THR A 175 28.14 -3.50 4.34
C THR A 175 29.35 -3.45 3.41
N HIS A 176 29.13 -3.21 2.11
CA HIS A 176 30.17 -3.21 1.08
C HIS A 176 30.38 -1.81 0.50
N MET A 177 31.47 -1.15 0.92
CA MET A 177 31.73 0.26 0.59
C MET A 177 31.88 0.52 -0.91
N SER A 178 32.56 -0.37 -1.65
CA SER A 178 32.71 -0.22 -3.11
C SER A 178 31.35 -0.28 -3.82
N ARG A 179 30.47 -1.18 -3.39
CA ARG A 179 29.12 -1.30 -3.95
C ARG A 179 28.24 -0.10 -3.56
N PHE A 180 28.35 0.35 -2.32
CA PHE A 180 27.69 1.56 -1.84
C PHE A 180 28.08 2.77 -2.69
N ALA A 181 29.37 3.01 -2.92
CA ALA A 181 29.83 4.14 -3.73
C ALA A 181 29.31 4.06 -5.18
N GLN A 182 29.29 2.86 -5.78
CA GLN A 182 28.71 2.66 -7.11
C GLN A 182 27.20 2.92 -7.14
N ASP A 183 26.45 2.36 -6.20
CA ASP A 183 24.99 2.55 -6.12
C ASP A 183 24.63 4.01 -5.82
N TYR A 184 25.44 4.70 -5.01
CA TYR A 184 25.32 6.14 -4.74
C TYR A 184 25.56 6.97 -6.00
N TYR A 185 26.64 6.71 -6.74
CA TYR A 185 26.93 7.40 -8.01
C TYR A 185 25.82 7.16 -9.04
N ARG A 186 25.28 5.95 -9.14
CA ARG A 186 24.16 5.65 -10.05
C ARG A 186 22.88 6.43 -9.71
N GLU A 187 22.59 6.66 -8.43
CA GLU A 187 21.38 7.37 -8.00
C GLU A 187 21.56 8.91 -8.07
N PHE A 188 22.76 9.43 -7.80
CA PHE A 188 22.98 10.88 -7.61
C PHE A 188 23.94 11.54 -8.60
N GLY A 189 24.67 10.77 -9.41
CA GLY A 189 25.65 11.30 -10.38
C GLY A 189 26.94 11.84 -9.77
N GLU A 190 27.19 11.61 -8.49
CA GLU A 190 28.39 12.05 -7.76
C GLU A 190 28.82 11.00 -6.74
N LEU A 191 30.09 11.03 -6.28
CA LEU A 191 30.53 10.12 -5.22
C LEU A 191 30.16 10.67 -3.84
N PRO A 192 30.03 9.82 -2.81
CA PRO A 192 29.82 10.28 -1.43
C PRO A 192 30.86 11.30 -0.95
N SER A 193 32.12 11.13 -1.35
CA SER A 193 33.21 12.07 -1.05
C SER A 193 33.03 13.43 -1.72
N ASP A 194 32.45 13.46 -2.93
CA ASP A 194 32.16 14.71 -3.64
C ASP A 194 31.03 15.47 -2.94
N THR A 195 30.01 14.76 -2.45
CA THR A 195 28.92 15.36 -1.66
C THR A 195 29.46 16.05 -0.42
N VAL A 196 30.35 15.40 0.33
CA VAL A 196 30.96 16.00 1.54
C VAL A 196 31.81 17.21 1.20
N ARG A 197 32.62 17.15 0.14
CA ARG A 197 33.48 18.27 -0.29
C ARG A 197 32.69 19.51 -0.71
N LYS A 198 31.44 19.37 -1.13
CA LYS A 198 30.56 20.52 -1.45
C LYS A 198 30.02 21.23 -0.21
N ASN A 199 30.08 20.56 0.94
CA ASN A 199 29.55 21.04 2.21
C ASN A 199 30.63 21.46 3.22
N ALA A 200 31.89 21.11 2.95
CA ALA A 200 33.07 21.57 3.68
C ALA A 200 33.52 22.94 3.16
#